data_AF-A0A9R0IWY7-F1
#
_entry.id   AF-A0A9R0IWY7-F1
#
_cell.length_a   1.000
_cell.length_b   1.000
_cell.length_c   1.000
_cell.angle_alpha   90.00
_cell.angle_beta   90.00
_cell.angle_gamma   90.00
#
_symmetry.space_group_name_H-M   'P 1'
#
loop_
_entity.id
_entity.type
_entity.pdbx_description
1 polymer ?
#
loop_
_entity_poly.entity_id
_entity_poly.type
_entity_poly.pdbx_seq_one_letter_code
_entity_poly.pdbx_strand_id
1 'polypeptide(L)'
;MEQNSNGGEGESHSVMTEEELVQLQWRRETVHRVLTFVSSKLPQRDLVSLLLVSPWLYRTLSFNPPLWQILDFHEVNNAGYWLLAALSLPRYKDVKQINLEFAQDIEDKHLELLKNKCSSALRNLEILNLNGCQKISDKGVEAITYVCSSLRVFSIYWNVRVTDVGTQHLVKNCIHVIDVNFSGCKNISDKSMQLVADAYEELESLNITRCIKLSDSGLQYILQKCSSLKSLNLYALSSFTDDVYKNMSHLAQLRFLDLCGAQNLSDHGLMCIAKCNYLVYLNLSWCVRVTDAGVTAIAEGCTCLELLRCHMTISL
;
A
#
# COMPACT_ATOMS: atom_id res chain seq x y z
N MET A 1 -86.00 -35.89 -7.02
CA MET A 1 -85.66 -35.00 -8.14
C MET A 1 -84.69 -33.98 -7.55
N GLU A 2 -83.39 -34.29 -7.59
CA GLU A 2 -82.42 -33.73 -8.58
C GLU A 2 -82.11 -32.26 -8.25
N GLN A 3 -80.88 -31.77 -8.09
CA GLN A 3 -79.52 -32.23 -8.44
C GLN A 3 -78.47 -31.47 -7.62
N ASN A 4 -77.30 -32.10 -7.46
CA ASN A 4 -76.00 -31.54 -7.08
C ASN A 4 -75.54 -30.39 -7.99
N SER A 5 -74.72 -29.46 -7.49
CA SER A 5 -73.32 -29.30 -8.00
C SER A 5 -72.54 -28.14 -7.33
N ASN A 6 -71.46 -28.53 -6.68
CA ASN A 6 -70.14 -27.90 -6.54
C ASN A 6 -70.01 -26.38 -6.76
N GLY A 7 -69.78 -25.66 -5.65
CA GLY A 7 -68.94 -24.47 -5.65
C GLY A 7 -67.48 -24.89 -5.79
N GLY A 8 -66.93 -24.75 -7.00
CA GLY A 8 -65.49 -24.84 -7.24
C GLY A 8 -64.81 -23.52 -6.87
N GLU A 9 -64.01 -23.55 -5.81
CA GLU A 9 -63.00 -22.53 -5.55
C GLU A 9 -61.97 -22.58 -6.69
N GLY A 10 -62.09 -21.63 -7.62
CA GLY A 10 -61.07 -21.37 -8.62
C GLY A 10 -60.04 -20.42 -8.03
N GLU A 11 -58.90 -20.97 -7.57
CA GLU A 11 -57.68 -20.20 -7.35
C GLU A 11 -57.29 -19.52 -8.68
N SER A 12 -57.56 -18.22 -8.79
CA SER A 12 -57.09 -17.41 -9.91
C SER A 12 -55.60 -17.13 -9.74
N HIS A 13 -54.76 -18.05 -10.20
CA HIS A 13 -53.37 -17.73 -10.51
C HIS A 13 -53.37 -16.71 -11.66
N SER A 14 -53.18 -15.42 -11.35
CA SER A 14 -52.99 -14.39 -12.37
C SER A 14 -51.69 -14.66 -13.11
N VAL A 15 -51.79 -15.07 -14.37
CA VAL A 15 -50.64 -15.23 -15.27
C VAL A 15 -50.10 -13.84 -15.55
N MET A 16 -48.88 -13.56 -15.09
CA MET A 16 -48.22 -12.28 -15.31
C MET A 16 -47.99 -12.04 -16.81
N THR A 17 -48.16 -10.80 -17.24
CA THR A 17 -47.97 -10.38 -18.63
C THR A 17 -46.49 -10.38 -19.02
N GLU A 18 -46.22 -10.51 -20.32
CA GLU A 18 -44.86 -10.54 -20.87
C GLU A 18 -44.09 -9.23 -20.57
N GLU A 19 -44.79 -8.09 -20.54
CA GLU A 19 -44.22 -6.79 -20.13
C GLU A 19 -43.89 -6.74 -18.62
N GLU A 20 -44.73 -7.33 -17.76
CA GLU A 20 -44.46 -7.42 -16.32
C GLU A 20 -43.24 -8.31 -16.06
N LEU A 21 -43.09 -9.40 -16.81
CA LEU A 21 -41.92 -10.28 -16.74
C LEU A 21 -40.64 -9.54 -17.15
N VAL A 22 -40.67 -8.78 -18.25
CA VAL A 22 -39.52 -7.98 -18.71
C VAL A 22 -39.16 -6.87 -17.70
N GLN A 23 -40.14 -6.16 -17.16
CA GLN A 23 -39.89 -5.15 -16.12
C GLN A 23 -39.32 -5.76 -14.84
N LEU A 24 -39.81 -6.94 -14.43
CA LEU A 24 -39.28 -7.65 -13.26
C LEU A 24 -37.87 -8.16 -13.49
N GLN A 25 -37.55 -8.64 -14.69
CA GLN A 25 -36.20 -9.04 -15.05
C GLN A 25 -35.25 -7.85 -15.09
N TRP A 26 -35.68 -6.72 -15.67
CA TRP A 26 -34.91 -5.48 -15.70
C TRP A 26 -34.63 -4.96 -14.28
N ARG A 27 -35.64 -4.96 -13.40
CA ARG A 27 -35.50 -4.56 -11.98
C ARG A 27 -34.63 -5.52 -11.17
N ARG A 28 -34.65 -6.83 -11.45
CA ARG A 28 -33.88 -7.83 -10.68
C ARG A 28 -32.43 -7.94 -11.11
N GLU A 29 -32.15 -7.97 -12.41
CA GLU A 29 -30.79 -8.26 -12.92
C GLU A 29 -30.09 -7.01 -13.42
N THR A 30 -30.75 -6.21 -14.27
CA THR A 30 -30.13 -5.06 -14.92
C THR A 30 -29.85 -3.95 -13.91
N VAL A 31 -30.83 -3.58 -13.08
CA VAL A 31 -30.64 -2.56 -12.05
C VAL A 31 -29.56 -2.99 -11.04
N HIS A 32 -29.53 -4.26 -10.62
CA HIS A 32 -28.49 -4.76 -9.71
C HIS A 32 -27.08 -4.66 -10.32
N ARG A 33 -26.92 -5.09 -11.58
CA ARG A 33 -25.62 -5.03 -12.28
C ARG A 33 -25.16 -3.60 -12.54
N VAL A 34 -26.05 -2.74 -13.03
CA VAL A 34 -25.75 -1.32 -13.27
C VAL A 34 -25.40 -0.63 -11.95
N LEU A 35 -26.19 -0.85 -10.90
CA LEU A 35 -25.93 -0.26 -9.60
C LEU A 35 -24.57 -0.73 -9.04
N THR A 36 -24.28 -2.03 -9.11
CA THR A 36 -22.97 -2.57 -8.70
C THR A 36 -21.83 -1.91 -9.47
N PHE A 37 -21.97 -1.77 -10.78
CA PHE A 37 -20.96 -1.14 -11.62
C PHE A 37 -20.78 0.34 -11.28
N VAL A 38 -21.86 1.12 -11.18
CA VAL A 38 -21.81 2.54 -10.83
C VAL A 38 -21.24 2.73 -9.43
N SER A 39 -21.69 1.94 -8.45
CA SER A 39 -21.20 1.96 -7.08
C SER A 39 -19.69 1.69 -6.99
N SER A 40 -19.13 0.82 -7.84
CA SER A 40 -17.67 0.58 -7.87
C SER A 40 -16.84 1.82 -8.27
N LYS A 41 -17.47 2.87 -8.80
CA LYS A 41 -16.83 4.12 -9.19
C LYS A 41 -17.07 5.26 -8.20
N LEU A 42 -17.89 5.04 -7.17
CA LEU A 42 -18.21 6.05 -6.17
C LEU A 42 -17.17 6.07 -5.05
N PRO A 43 -16.87 7.24 -4.47
CA PRO A 43 -16.07 7.30 -3.25
C PRO A 43 -16.82 6.65 -2.10
N GLN A 44 -16.06 6.18 -1.10
CA GLN A 44 -16.61 5.42 0.03
C GLN A 44 -17.70 6.17 0.79
N ARG A 45 -17.58 7.50 0.92
CA ARG A 45 -18.59 8.36 1.54
C ARG A 45 -19.93 8.29 0.81
N ASP A 46 -19.92 8.31 -0.52
CA ASP A 46 -21.13 8.29 -1.34
C ASP A 46 -21.76 6.89 -1.31
N LEU A 47 -20.94 5.83 -1.33
CA LEU A 47 -21.39 4.46 -1.09
C LEU A 47 -22.12 4.31 0.24
N VAL A 48 -21.57 4.85 1.32
CA VAL A 48 -22.23 4.83 2.64
C VAL A 48 -23.53 5.63 2.62
N SER A 49 -23.57 6.74 1.90
CA SER A 49 -24.78 7.56 1.76
C SER A 49 -25.89 6.82 1.01
N LEU A 50 -25.55 6.03 -0.01
CA LEU A 50 -26.50 5.17 -0.73
C LEU A 50 -27.14 4.09 0.14
N LEU A 51 -26.43 3.61 1.17
CA LEU A 51 -27.00 2.64 2.13
C LEU A 51 -28.20 3.22 2.88
N LEU A 52 -28.28 4.54 3.02
CA LEU A 52 -29.36 5.24 3.74
C LEU A 52 -30.58 5.53 2.87
N VAL A 53 -30.45 5.39 1.54
CA VAL A 53 -31.50 5.78 0.58
C VAL A 53 -32.68 4.81 0.61
N SER A 54 -32.43 3.49 0.70
CA SER A 54 -33.51 2.51 0.86
C SER A 54 -33.03 1.16 1.43
N PRO A 55 -33.91 0.36 2.05
CA PRO A 55 -33.56 -0.99 2.52
C PRO A 55 -33.09 -1.93 1.42
N TRP A 56 -33.59 -1.74 0.19
CA TRP A 56 -33.18 -2.54 -0.96
C TRP A 56 -31.73 -2.23 -1.37
N LEU A 57 -31.36 -0.95 -1.43
CA LEU A 57 -29.97 -0.52 -1.68
C LEU A 57 -29.04 -0.98 -0.57
N TYR A 58 -29.47 -0.85 0.69
CA TYR A 58 -28.72 -1.33 1.84
C TYR A 58 -28.33 -2.79 1.68
N ARG A 59 -29.29 -3.68 1.39
CA ARG A 59 -29.03 -5.12 1.21
C ARG A 59 -28.14 -5.36 0.00
N THR A 60 -28.51 -4.80 -1.14
CA THR A 60 -27.80 -5.00 -2.41
C THR A 60 -26.33 -4.62 -2.31
N LEU A 61 -26.02 -3.44 -1.75
CA LEU A 61 -24.66 -2.94 -1.65
C LEU A 61 -23.89 -3.60 -0.50
N SER A 62 -24.52 -3.84 0.67
CA SER A 62 -23.81 -4.43 1.82
C SER A 62 -23.32 -5.85 1.58
N PHE A 63 -24.00 -6.62 0.72
CA PHE A 63 -23.61 -8.00 0.36
C PHE A 63 -22.75 -8.07 -0.91
N ASN A 64 -22.14 -6.96 -1.31
CA ASN A 64 -21.22 -6.89 -2.44
C ASN A 64 -19.78 -6.64 -1.95
N PRO A 65 -18.99 -7.69 -1.65
CA PRO A 65 -17.70 -7.56 -0.99
C PRO A 65 -16.69 -6.64 -1.71
N PRO A 66 -16.56 -6.66 -3.05
CA PRO A 66 -15.66 -5.75 -3.78
C PRO A 66 -15.83 -4.26 -3.44
N LEU A 67 -17.03 -3.81 -3.08
CA LEU A 67 -17.28 -2.39 -2.75
C LEU A 67 -16.67 -1.97 -1.40
N TRP A 68 -16.32 -2.93 -0.53
CA TRP A 68 -15.94 -2.69 0.86
C TRP A 68 -14.54 -3.19 1.19
N GLN A 69 -13.71 -3.45 0.18
CA GLN A 69 -12.33 -3.89 0.36
C GLN A 69 -11.38 -2.75 0.76
N ILE A 70 -11.80 -1.50 0.61
CA ILE A 70 -10.98 -0.32 0.89
C ILE A 70 -11.65 0.48 2.01
N LEU A 71 -10.87 0.80 3.04
CA LEU A 71 -11.19 1.77 4.07
C LEU A 71 -10.20 2.93 3.96
N ASP A 72 -10.70 4.12 3.62
CA ASP A 72 -9.87 5.33 3.55
C ASP A 72 -10.29 6.34 4.62
N PHE A 73 -9.35 6.63 5.51
CA PHE A 73 -9.45 7.60 6.60
C PHE A 73 -8.31 8.62 6.53
N HIS A 74 -7.83 8.94 5.33
CA HIS A 74 -6.84 9.98 5.10
C HIS A 74 -7.27 11.33 5.73
N GLU A 75 -6.40 11.89 6.57
CA GLU A 75 -6.63 13.16 7.29
C GLU A 75 -7.92 13.20 8.13
N VAL A 76 -8.50 12.05 8.47
CA VAL A 76 -9.73 11.97 9.27
C VAL A 76 -9.42 12.10 10.76
N ASN A 77 -10.18 12.96 11.46
CA ASN A 77 -10.16 13.04 12.92
C ASN A 77 -10.94 11.89 13.56
N ASN A 78 -10.44 11.41 14.71
CA ASN A 78 -10.97 10.24 15.43
C ASN A 78 -10.92 8.94 14.60
N ALA A 79 -9.99 8.86 13.64
CA ALA A 79 -9.89 7.73 12.72
C ALA A 79 -9.77 6.39 13.45
N GLY A 80 -9.08 6.34 14.61
CA GLY A 80 -8.95 5.11 15.38
C GLY A 80 -10.30 4.52 15.80
N TYR A 81 -11.22 5.36 16.29
CA TYR A 81 -12.57 4.93 16.68
C TYR A 81 -13.46 4.65 15.46
N TRP A 82 -13.35 5.43 14.40
CA TRP A 82 -14.09 5.18 13.16
C TRP A 82 -13.69 3.87 12.50
N LEU A 83 -12.39 3.54 12.51
CA LEU A 83 -11.88 2.29 12.00
C LEU A 83 -12.40 1.10 12.81
N LEU A 84 -12.38 1.19 14.15
CA LEU A 84 -12.98 0.18 15.04
C LEU A 84 -14.48 -0.03 14.76
N ALA A 85 -15.23 1.06 14.61
CA ALA A 85 -16.65 1.01 14.32
C ALA A 85 -16.91 0.40 12.94
N ALA A 86 -16.14 0.79 11.91
CA ALA A 86 -16.26 0.27 10.56
C ALA A 86 -15.97 -1.24 10.52
N LEU A 87 -14.85 -1.69 11.09
CA LEU A 87 -14.46 -3.11 11.08
C LEU A 87 -15.36 -4.01 11.93
N SER A 88 -16.21 -3.43 12.77
CA SER A 88 -17.27 -4.16 13.48
C SER A 88 -18.47 -4.50 12.58
N LEU A 89 -18.57 -3.89 11.39
CA LEU A 89 -19.69 -4.06 10.48
C LEU A 89 -19.45 -5.24 9.52
N PRO A 90 -20.44 -6.13 9.28
CA PRO A 90 -20.27 -7.33 8.47
C PRO A 90 -19.75 -7.09 7.04
N ARG A 91 -20.03 -5.93 6.46
CA ARG A 91 -19.61 -5.57 5.10
C ARG A 91 -18.11 -5.41 4.94
N TYR A 92 -17.38 -5.12 6.03
CA TYR A 92 -15.92 -4.91 6.01
C TYR A 92 -15.12 -6.15 6.48
N LYS A 93 -15.72 -7.35 6.42
CA LYS A 93 -15.05 -8.59 6.85
C LYS A 93 -13.87 -9.00 5.97
N ASP A 94 -13.81 -8.53 4.73
CA ASP A 94 -12.77 -8.87 3.76
C ASP A 94 -11.99 -7.63 3.30
N VAL A 95 -11.65 -6.73 4.23
CA VAL A 95 -10.89 -5.53 3.89
C VAL A 95 -9.50 -5.92 3.38
N LYS A 96 -9.10 -5.31 2.27
CA LYS A 96 -7.80 -5.52 1.61
C LYS A 96 -6.87 -4.32 1.78
N GLN A 97 -7.42 -3.12 1.91
CA GLN A 97 -6.66 -1.89 2.04
C GLN A 97 -7.21 -1.00 3.14
N ILE A 98 -6.31 -0.51 4.00
CA ILE A 98 -6.59 0.52 4.99
C ILE A 98 -5.62 1.66 4.77
N ASN A 99 -6.17 2.85 4.52
CA ASN A 99 -5.42 4.10 4.46
C ASN A 99 -5.75 4.96 5.68
N LEU A 100 -4.74 5.23 6.51
CA LEU A 100 -4.81 6.09 7.70
C LEU A 100 -3.82 7.26 7.59
N GLU A 101 -3.35 7.57 6.39
CA GLU A 101 -2.36 8.62 6.19
C GLU A 101 -2.80 9.95 6.82
N PHE A 102 -1.95 10.52 7.66
CA PHE A 102 -2.18 11.74 8.43
C PHE A 102 -3.40 11.70 9.37
N ALA A 103 -3.88 10.51 9.75
CA ALA A 103 -4.83 10.36 10.86
C ALA A 103 -4.13 10.60 12.21
N GLN A 104 -3.96 11.87 12.60
CA GLN A 104 -3.08 12.27 13.71
C GLN A 104 -3.54 11.81 15.10
N ASP A 105 -4.79 11.40 15.26
CA ASP A 105 -5.32 10.89 16.53
C ASP A 105 -5.01 9.42 16.79
N ILE A 106 -4.68 8.64 15.75
CA ILE A 106 -4.44 7.21 15.92
C ILE A 106 -3.16 6.96 16.71
N GLU A 107 -3.19 5.98 17.61
CA GLU A 107 -2.12 5.66 18.56
C GLU A 107 -2.20 4.18 18.92
N ASP A 108 -1.18 3.68 19.63
CA ASP A 108 -1.01 2.25 19.93
C ASP A 108 -2.27 1.60 20.52
N LYS A 109 -2.99 2.28 21.43
CA LYS A 109 -4.21 1.76 22.06
C LYS A 109 -5.28 1.38 21.02
N HIS A 110 -5.38 2.13 19.93
CA HIS A 110 -6.36 1.86 18.88
C HIS A 110 -5.99 0.59 18.13
N LEU A 111 -4.70 0.39 17.83
CA LEU A 111 -4.20 -0.81 17.17
C LEU A 111 -4.29 -2.05 18.06
N GLU A 112 -4.06 -1.90 19.38
CA GLU A 112 -4.31 -2.96 20.36
C GLU A 112 -5.78 -3.35 20.43
N LEU A 113 -6.70 -2.38 20.38
CA LEU A 113 -8.13 -2.65 20.31
C LEU A 113 -8.51 -3.38 19.01
N LEU A 114 -7.91 -3.01 17.88
CA LEU A 114 -8.13 -3.69 16.60
C LEU A 114 -7.66 -5.13 16.64
N LYS A 115 -6.47 -5.38 17.20
CA LYS A 115 -5.97 -6.73 17.46
C LYS A 115 -6.99 -7.55 18.25
N ASN A 116 -7.54 -6.98 19.33
CA ASN A 116 -8.43 -7.70 20.23
C ASN A 116 -9.87 -7.89 19.69
N LYS A 117 -10.39 -6.94 18.92
CA LYS A 117 -11.82 -6.90 18.52
C LYS A 117 -12.08 -7.20 17.05
N CYS A 118 -11.12 -6.89 16.17
CA CYS A 118 -11.31 -6.88 14.72
C CYS A 118 -10.33 -7.81 13.99
N SER A 119 -9.68 -8.73 14.71
CA SER A 119 -8.72 -9.70 14.16
C SER A 119 -9.21 -10.39 12.87
N SER A 120 -10.46 -10.86 12.84
CA SER A 120 -10.99 -11.60 11.69
C SER A 120 -11.08 -10.77 10.42
N ALA A 121 -11.45 -9.48 10.54
CA ALA A 121 -11.57 -8.58 9.40
C ALA A 121 -10.20 -8.25 8.78
N LEU A 122 -9.13 -8.27 9.59
CA LEU A 122 -7.80 -7.81 9.20
C LEU A 122 -6.88 -8.92 8.63
N ARG A 123 -7.27 -10.20 8.73
CA ARG A 123 -6.44 -11.33 8.27
C ARG A 123 -6.09 -11.28 6.78
N ASN A 124 -6.99 -10.71 5.99
CA ASN A 124 -6.87 -10.61 4.54
C ASN A 124 -6.30 -9.26 4.08
N LEU A 125 -5.90 -8.39 5.01
CA LEU A 125 -5.37 -7.07 4.70
C LEU A 125 -4.04 -7.19 3.94
N GLU A 126 -3.96 -6.56 2.77
CA GLU A 126 -2.80 -6.57 1.88
C GLU A 126 -2.04 -5.25 1.90
N ILE A 127 -2.75 -4.13 2.10
CA ILE A 127 -2.17 -2.77 2.06
C ILE A 127 -2.53 -2.03 3.35
N LEU A 128 -1.51 -1.58 4.07
CA LEU A 128 -1.66 -0.78 5.27
C LEU A 128 -0.79 0.48 5.17
N ASN A 129 -1.45 1.63 5.11
CA ASN A 129 -0.81 2.94 5.14
C ASN A 129 -1.05 3.63 6.49
N LEU A 130 0.03 3.82 7.25
CA LEU A 130 0.10 4.51 8.55
C LEU A 130 0.98 5.76 8.47
N ASN A 131 1.19 6.32 7.27
CA ASN A 131 1.99 7.52 7.06
C ASN A 131 1.50 8.66 7.96
N GLY A 132 2.42 9.37 8.62
CA GLY A 132 2.08 10.55 9.44
C GLY A 132 1.31 10.24 10.73
N CYS A 133 1.06 8.98 11.07
CA CYS A 133 0.41 8.56 12.32
C CYS A 133 1.36 8.63 13.53
N GLN A 134 1.93 9.81 13.81
CA GLN A 134 3.11 10.01 14.68
C GLN A 134 2.99 9.55 16.14
N LYS A 135 1.80 9.17 16.61
CA LYS A 135 1.61 8.62 17.96
C LYS A 135 1.77 7.09 18.01
N ILE A 136 1.89 6.42 16.87
CA ILE A 136 2.19 4.99 16.78
C ILE A 136 3.67 4.75 17.11
N SER A 137 3.93 3.76 17.96
CA SER A 137 5.26 3.24 18.29
C SER A 137 5.42 1.78 17.87
N ASP A 138 6.55 1.17 18.23
CA ASP A 138 6.81 -0.26 18.03
C ASP A 138 5.68 -1.15 18.58
N LYS A 139 5.03 -0.75 19.68
CA LYS A 139 3.88 -1.48 20.26
C LYS A 139 2.67 -1.50 19.34
N GLY A 140 2.36 -0.38 18.70
CA GLY A 140 1.27 -0.28 17.73
C GLY A 140 1.58 -1.11 16.48
N VAL A 141 2.81 -1.06 15.99
CA VAL A 141 3.27 -1.89 14.87
C VAL A 141 3.18 -3.38 15.22
N GLU A 142 3.62 -3.78 16.41
CA GLU A 142 3.45 -5.15 16.91
C GLU A 142 1.98 -5.56 16.92
N ALA A 143 1.10 -4.73 17.49
CA ALA A 143 -0.31 -5.04 17.63
C ALA A 143 -0.99 -5.28 16.27
N ILE A 144 -0.75 -4.40 15.29
CA ILE A 144 -1.40 -4.50 13.98
C ILE A 144 -0.78 -5.59 13.09
N THR A 145 0.55 -5.71 13.07
CA THR A 145 1.22 -6.74 12.23
C THR A 145 0.92 -8.14 12.72
N TYR A 146 0.69 -8.34 14.02
CA TYR A 146 0.30 -9.63 14.59
C TYR A 146 -0.97 -10.24 13.97
N VAL A 147 -1.90 -9.39 13.50
CA VAL A 147 -3.17 -9.84 12.90
C VAL A 147 -3.18 -9.78 11.37
N CYS A 148 -2.32 -8.96 10.76
CA CYS A 148 -2.26 -8.74 9.31
C CYS A 148 -1.21 -9.63 8.63
N SER A 149 -1.35 -10.96 8.68
CA SER A 149 -0.36 -11.89 8.13
C SER A 149 -0.24 -11.87 6.60
N SER A 150 -1.26 -11.37 5.90
CA SER A 150 -1.32 -11.31 4.43
C SER A 150 -0.77 -10.00 3.85
N LEU A 151 -0.12 -9.19 4.67
CA LEU A 151 0.33 -7.87 4.28
C LEU A 151 1.40 -7.93 3.18
N ARG A 152 1.20 -7.10 2.15
CA ARG A 152 2.09 -6.97 0.98
C ARG A 152 2.71 -5.59 0.88
N VAL A 153 1.98 -4.55 1.29
CA VAL A 153 2.42 -3.15 1.25
C VAL A 153 2.28 -2.55 2.64
N PHE A 154 3.38 -2.05 3.18
CA PHE A 154 3.42 -1.42 4.50
C PHE A 154 4.10 -0.06 4.44
N SER A 155 3.36 0.98 4.80
CA SER A 155 3.86 2.37 4.77
C SER A 155 3.73 3.02 6.14
N ILE A 156 4.84 3.53 6.66
CA ILE A 156 4.92 4.23 7.95
C ILE A 156 5.72 5.53 7.84
N TYR A 157 5.61 6.26 6.72
CA TYR A 157 6.29 7.54 6.53
C TYR A 157 6.15 8.44 7.77
N TRP A 158 7.25 9.07 8.18
CA TRP A 158 7.31 10.04 9.27
C TRP A 158 6.83 9.51 10.64
N ASN A 159 6.89 8.20 10.88
CA ASN A 159 6.65 7.60 12.19
C ASN A 159 7.92 7.61 13.04
N VAL A 160 8.23 8.74 13.67
CA VAL A 160 9.49 8.95 14.39
C VAL A 160 9.66 8.12 15.67
N ARG A 161 8.57 7.52 16.19
CA ARG A 161 8.59 6.66 17.38
C ARG A 161 8.81 5.18 17.07
N VAL A 162 8.79 4.80 15.79
CA VAL A 162 9.08 3.44 15.34
C VAL A 162 10.60 3.28 15.20
N THR A 163 11.11 2.15 15.68
CA THR A 163 12.52 1.77 15.71
C THR A 163 12.73 0.43 15.01
N ASP A 164 13.96 -0.10 15.06
CA ASP A 164 14.26 -1.44 14.55
C ASP A 164 13.43 -2.55 15.23
N VAL A 165 12.87 -2.30 16.43
CA VAL A 165 11.95 -3.23 17.11
C VAL A 165 10.63 -3.36 16.33
N GLY A 166 10.05 -2.25 15.87
CA GLY A 166 8.86 -2.28 15.01
C GLY A 166 9.10 -3.04 13.72
N THR A 167 10.26 -2.85 13.08
CA THR A 167 10.68 -3.64 11.91
C THR A 167 10.79 -5.13 12.23
N GLN A 168 11.35 -5.49 13.40
CA GLN A 168 11.44 -6.88 13.84
C GLN A 168 10.05 -7.52 13.98
N HIS A 169 9.05 -6.80 14.49
CA HIS A 169 7.67 -7.29 14.56
C HIS A 169 7.04 -7.45 13.17
N LEU A 170 7.28 -6.49 12.27
CA LEU A 170 6.81 -6.55 10.89
C LEU A 170 7.33 -7.82 10.19
N VAL A 171 8.65 -8.01 10.14
CA VAL A 171 9.25 -9.16 9.42
C VAL A 171 8.91 -10.51 10.04
N LYS A 172 8.69 -10.55 11.36
CA LYS A 172 8.28 -11.76 12.06
C LYS A 172 6.86 -12.19 11.70
N ASN A 173 5.95 -11.24 11.52
CA ASN A 173 4.51 -11.52 11.40
C ASN A 173 4.00 -11.47 9.94
N CYS A 174 4.65 -10.71 9.07
CA CYS A 174 4.20 -10.41 7.71
C CYS A 174 5.22 -10.87 6.66
N ILE A 175 5.26 -12.16 6.33
CA ILE A 175 6.35 -12.77 5.53
C ILE A 175 6.27 -12.54 4.00
N HIS A 176 5.26 -11.82 3.51
CA HIS A 176 5.00 -11.64 2.07
C HIS A 176 5.00 -10.16 1.64
N VAL A 177 5.66 -9.31 2.42
CA VAL A 177 5.77 -7.88 2.10
C VAL A 177 6.69 -7.68 0.91
N ILE A 178 6.21 -6.91 -0.06
CA ILE A 178 6.93 -6.58 -1.31
C ILE A 178 7.18 -5.08 -1.47
N ASP A 179 6.49 -4.23 -0.70
CA ASP A 179 6.65 -2.77 -0.74
C ASP A 179 6.69 -2.21 0.68
N VAL A 180 7.80 -1.54 1.00
CA VAL A 180 8.04 -0.95 2.31
C VAL A 180 8.40 0.51 2.18
N ASN A 181 7.64 1.36 2.87
CA ASN A 181 7.96 2.77 3.01
C ASN A 181 8.28 3.13 4.47
N PHE A 182 9.57 3.34 4.72
CA PHE A 182 10.16 3.77 6.00
C PHE A 182 10.60 5.23 5.99
N SER A 183 10.28 5.99 4.94
CA SER A 183 10.77 7.36 4.79
C SER A 183 10.49 8.23 6.02
N GLY A 184 11.44 9.06 6.43
CA GLY A 184 11.31 9.94 7.59
C GLY A 184 11.30 9.24 8.96
N CYS A 185 11.40 7.90 9.03
CA CYS A 185 11.58 7.16 10.27
C CYS A 185 13.04 7.30 10.75
N LYS A 186 13.34 8.36 11.48
CA LYS A 186 14.72 8.72 11.91
C LYS A 186 15.38 7.73 12.87
N ASN A 187 14.63 6.77 13.42
CA ASN A 187 15.12 5.77 14.37
C ASN A 187 15.29 4.37 13.77
N ILE A 188 15.05 4.21 12.46
CA ILE A 188 15.38 3.01 11.69
C ILE A 188 16.86 3.06 11.32
N SER A 189 17.58 1.95 11.55
CA SER A 189 19.02 1.82 11.31
C SER A 189 19.35 0.65 10.38
N ASP A 190 20.64 0.39 10.16
CA ASP A 190 21.13 -0.74 9.36
C ASP A 190 20.57 -2.09 9.84
N LYS A 191 20.26 -2.23 11.13
CA LYS A 191 19.60 -3.43 11.67
C LYS A 191 18.25 -3.69 11.02
N SER A 192 17.43 -2.67 10.80
CA SER A 192 16.17 -2.82 10.08
C SER A 192 16.38 -3.26 8.63
N MET A 193 17.40 -2.73 7.96
CA MET A 193 17.69 -3.12 6.58
C MET A 193 18.15 -4.57 6.49
N GLN A 194 18.97 -5.02 7.43
CA GLN A 194 19.33 -6.43 7.54
C GLN A 194 18.09 -7.31 7.75
N LEU A 195 17.21 -6.95 8.71
CA LEU A 195 15.97 -7.69 8.98
C LEU A 195 15.06 -7.78 7.74
N VAL A 196 14.91 -6.67 7.00
CA VAL A 196 14.14 -6.62 5.76
C VAL A 196 14.78 -7.50 4.69
N ALA A 197 16.09 -7.38 4.48
CA ALA A 197 16.84 -8.17 3.50
C ALA A 197 16.78 -9.68 3.78
N ASP A 198 16.82 -10.06 5.07
CA ASP A 198 16.75 -11.46 5.50
C ASP A 198 15.35 -12.06 5.34
N ALA A 199 14.30 -11.23 5.39
CA ALA A 199 12.91 -11.70 5.35
C ALA A 199 12.28 -11.61 3.97
N TYR A 200 12.63 -10.60 3.16
CA TYR A 200 11.92 -10.23 1.93
C TYR A 200 12.85 -10.23 0.71
N GLU A 201 13.27 -11.42 0.28
CA GLU A 201 14.07 -11.57 -0.96
C GLU A 201 13.33 -11.07 -2.21
N GLU A 202 12.00 -11.17 -2.20
CA GLU A 202 11.08 -10.71 -3.26
C GLU A 202 10.63 -9.25 -3.09
N LEU A 203 11.34 -8.45 -2.31
CA LEU A 203 11.02 -7.04 -2.14
C LEU A 203 11.14 -6.30 -3.49
N GLU A 204 10.05 -5.66 -3.91
CA GLU A 204 9.98 -4.93 -5.18
C GLU A 204 10.17 -3.42 -5.02
N SER A 205 9.81 -2.86 -3.86
CA SER A 205 9.88 -1.42 -3.60
C SER A 205 10.38 -1.13 -2.19
N LEU A 206 11.36 -0.24 -2.09
CA LEU A 206 11.87 0.26 -0.82
C LEU A 206 12.04 1.78 -0.86
N ASN A 207 11.42 2.46 0.09
CA ASN A 207 11.63 3.88 0.33
C ASN A 207 12.21 4.13 1.74
N ILE A 208 13.45 4.59 1.79
CA ILE A 208 14.20 4.91 3.01
C ILE A 208 14.63 6.38 3.04
N THR A 209 13.95 7.23 2.27
CA THR A 209 14.17 8.68 2.23
C THR A 209 14.31 9.26 3.64
N ARG A 210 15.36 10.04 3.91
CA ARG A 210 15.62 10.68 5.22
C ARG A 210 15.70 9.72 6.42
N CYS A 211 15.99 8.44 6.23
CA CYS A 211 16.42 7.52 7.29
C CYS A 211 17.90 7.76 7.64
N ILE A 212 18.17 8.84 8.37
CA ILE A 212 19.52 9.39 8.61
C ILE A 212 20.50 8.49 9.40
N LYS A 213 20.04 7.39 9.98
CA LYS A 213 20.89 6.43 10.72
C LYS A 213 21.42 5.29 9.84
N LEU A 214 21.12 5.31 8.54
CA LEU A 214 21.60 4.32 7.59
C LEU A 214 23.02 4.62 7.12
N SER A 215 23.80 3.56 6.98
CA SER A 215 25.15 3.55 6.39
C SER A 215 25.22 2.60 5.21
N ASP A 216 26.35 2.59 4.51
CA ASP A 216 26.61 1.65 3.42
C ASP A 216 26.30 0.19 3.82
N SER A 217 26.58 -0.18 5.08
CA SER A 217 26.33 -1.54 5.58
C SER A 217 24.86 -1.94 5.49
N GLY A 218 23.95 -1.04 5.89
CA GLY A 218 22.51 -1.30 5.86
C GLY A 218 22.00 -1.50 4.45
N LEU A 219 22.35 -0.59 3.54
CA LEU A 219 21.92 -0.69 2.15
C LEU A 219 22.59 -1.86 1.41
N GLN A 220 23.83 -2.23 1.75
CA GLN A 220 24.49 -3.41 1.17
C GLN A 220 23.69 -4.71 1.39
N TYR A 221 23.07 -4.91 2.56
CA TYR A 221 22.21 -6.08 2.80
C TYR A 221 21.05 -6.14 1.79
N ILE A 222 20.38 -5.00 1.56
CA ILE A 222 19.28 -4.89 0.62
C ILE A 222 19.76 -5.20 -0.81
N LEU A 223 20.84 -4.56 -1.25
CA LEU A 223 21.37 -4.75 -2.62
C LEU A 223 21.87 -6.17 -2.88
N GLN A 224 22.29 -6.90 -1.84
CA GLN A 224 22.76 -8.28 -1.97
C GLN A 224 21.64 -9.31 -2.00
N LYS A 225 20.52 -9.08 -1.29
CA LYS A 225 19.47 -10.09 -1.09
C LYS A 225 18.18 -9.80 -1.85
N CYS A 226 17.81 -8.54 -2.03
CA CYS A 226 16.53 -8.14 -2.63
C CYS A 226 16.67 -7.95 -4.16
N SER A 227 16.96 -9.02 -4.90
CA SER A 227 17.22 -8.95 -6.35
C SER A 227 15.99 -8.59 -7.20
N SER A 228 14.78 -8.76 -6.64
CA SER A 228 13.49 -8.41 -7.26
C SER A 228 13.15 -6.90 -7.17
N LEU A 229 14.04 -6.07 -6.62
CA LEU A 229 13.80 -4.62 -6.50
C LEU A 229 13.60 -3.95 -7.86
N LYS A 230 12.48 -3.24 -7.97
CA LYS A 230 12.08 -2.42 -9.11
C LYS A 230 12.14 -0.93 -8.79
N SER A 231 11.95 -0.57 -7.52
CA SER A 231 11.96 0.82 -7.05
C SER A 231 12.80 0.98 -5.79
N LEU A 232 13.78 1.88 -5.84
CA LEU A 232 14.62 2.22 -4.70
C LEU A 232 14.72 3.74 -4.55
N ASN A 233 14.19 4.27 -3.44
CA ASN A 233 14.23 5.70 -3.16
C ASN A 233 15.18 6.01 -2.01
N LEU A 234 16.29 6.66 -2.34
CA LEU A 234 17.38 7.05 -1.45
C LEU A 234 17.48 8.59 -1.29
N TYR A 235 16.43 9.33 -1.62
CA TYR A 235 16.42 10.79 -1.54
C TYR A 235 16.85 11.30 -0.15
N ALA A 236 17.72 12.30 -0.16
CA ALA A 236 18.24 12.96 1.03
C ALA A 236 18.94 12.01 2.01
N LEU A 237 19.72 11.05 1.47
CA LEU A 237 20.67 10.21 2.20
C LEU A 237 22.09 10.53 1.72
N SER A 238 22.79 11.41 2.43
CA SER A 238 24.15 11.83 2.09
C SER A 238 25.25 10.93 2.68
N SER A 239 24.90 9.98 3.55
CA SER A 239 25.86 9.09 4.21
C SER A 239 26.46 8.03 3.29
N PHE A 240 25.78 7.71 2.18
CA PHE A 240 26.21 6.61 1.31
C PHE A 240 27.39 6.97 0.41
N THR A 241 28.36 6.07 0.30
CA THR A 241 29.54 6.23 -0.56
C THR A 241 29.48 5.35 -1.80
N ASP A 242 30.43 5.53 -2.73
CA ASP A 242 30.54 4.70 -3.93
C ASP A 242 30.61 3.18 -3.62
N ASP A 243 31.10 2.80 -2.45
CA ASP A 243 31.22 1.40 -2.04
C ASP A 243 29.87 0.68 -1.95
N VAL A 244 28.79 1.40 -1.60
CA VAL A 244 27.45 0.79 -1.53
C VAL A 244 26.97 0.34 -2.90
N TYR A 245 27.31 1.08 -3.95
CA TYR A 245 26.77 0.87 -5.30
C TYR A 245 27.46 -0.27 -6.06
N LYS A 246 28.53 -0.86 -5.52
CA LYS A 246 29.25 -1.99 -6.14
C LYS A 246 28.35 -3.18 -6.48
N ASN A 247 27.30 -3.40 -5.69
CA ASN A 247 26.35 -4.51 -5.87
C ASN A 247 25.09 -4.13 -6.69
N MET A 248 25.02 -2.93 -7.25
CA MET A 248 23.84 -2.49 -8.03
C MET A 248 23.56 -3.39 -9.24
N SER A 249 24.59 -4.04 -9.80
CA SER A 249 24.43 -4.98 -10.90
C SER A 249 23.58 -6.20 -10.57
N HIS A 250 23.32 -6.49 -9.29
CA HIS A 250 22.41 -7.57 -8.89
C HIS A 250 20.94 -7.18 -9.07
N LEU A 251 20.63 -5.88 -9.11
CA LEU A 251 19.27 -5.38 -9.26
C LEU A 251 18.87 -5.30 -10.74
N ALA A 252 18.81 -6.47 -11.38
CA ALA A 252 18.51 -6.57 -12.82
C ALA A 252 17.10 -6.07 -13.20
N GLN A 253 16.19 -5.93 -12.23
CA GLN A 253 14.83 -5.45 -12.44
C GLN A 253 14.62 -3.99 -12.05
N LEU A 254 15.67 -3.28 -11.61
CA LEU A 254 15.53 -1.91 -11.11
C LEU A 254 15.09 -0.96 -12.23
N ARG A 255 13.99 -0.25 -11.99
CA ARG A 255 13.39 0.72 -12.94
C ARG A 255 13.42 2.15 -12.41
N PHE A 256 13.31 2.31 -11.10
CA PHE A 256 13.30 3.62 -10.44
C PHE A 256 14.41 3.71 -9.41
N LEU A 257 15.25 4.74 -9.54
CA LEU A 257 16.29 5.06 -8.57
C LEU A 257 16.34 6.57 -8.32
N ASP A 258 16.08 6.99 -7.07
CA ASP A 258 16.25 8.38 -6.66
C ASP A 258 17.46 8.52 -5.75
N LEU A 259 18.48 9.25 -6.23
CA LEU A 259 19.74 9.56 -5.53
C LEU A 259 19.86 11.06 -5.25
N CYS A 260 18.75 11.80 -5.29
CA CYS A 260 18.78 13.24 -5.10
C CYS A 260 19.42 13.61 -3.75
N GLY A 261 20.47 14.43 -3.80
CA GLY A 261 21.27 14.82 -2.64
C GLY A 261 22.26 13.76 -2.15
N ALA A 262 22.59 12.74 -2.95
CA ALA A 262 23.69 11.82 -2.67
C ALA A 262 25.05 12.54 -2.83
N GLN A 263 25.45 13.27 -1.78
CA GLN A 263 26.63 14.14 -1.80
C GLN A 263 27.96 13.39 -1.91
N ASN A 264 27.98 12.10 -1.55
CA ASN A 264 29.16 11.26 -1.53
C ASN A 264 29.26 10.29 -2.73
N LEU A 265 28.28 10.36 -3.64
CA LEU A 265 28.29 9.64 -4.93
C LEU A 265 29.21 10.35 -5.93
N SER A 266 30.19 9.63 -6.48
CA SER A 266 31.04 10.10 -7.58
C SER A 266 30.79 9.31 -8.86
N ASP A 267 31.53 9.65 -9.92
CA ASP A 267 31.49 8.92 -11.19
C ASP A 267 31.77 7.42 -11.02
N HIS A 268 32.57 7.01 -10.03
CA HIS A 268 32.84 5.59 -9.76
C HIS A 268 31.58 4.83 -9.32
N GLY A 269 30.76 5.45 -8.46
CA GLY A 269 29.48 4.89 -8.06
C GLY A 269 28.50 4.84 -9.24
N LEU A 270 28.47 5.89 -10.07
CA LEU A 270 27.64 5.90 -11.28
C LEU A 270 28.04 4.83 -12.30
N MET A 271 29.33 4.54 -12.47
CA MET A 271 29.78 3.41 -13.32
C MET A 271 29.26 2.06 -12.81
N CYS A 272 29.05 1.91 -11.50
CA CYS A 272 28.43 0.71 -10.94
C CYS A 272 26.92 0.68 -11.20
N ILE A 273 26.24 1.83 -11.05
CA ILE A 273 24.80 1.99 -11.32
C ILE A 273 24.48 1.82 -12.80
N ALA A 274 25.40 2.20 -13.70
CA ALA A 274 25.25 2.04 -15.15
C ALA A 274 25.01 0.59 -15.59
N LYS A 275 25.30 -0.40 -14.73
CA LYS A 275 25.02 -1.82 -14.97
C LYS A 275 23.54 -2.19 -14.79
N CYS A 276 22.71 -1.28 -14.29
CA CYS A 276 21.25 -1.43 -14.21
C CYS A 276 20.61 -1.08 -15.56
N ASN A 277 20.69 -2.01 -16.51
CA ASN A 277 20.33 -1.74 -17.92
C ASN A 277 18.83 -1.44 -18.14
N TYR A 278 17.97 -1.86 -17.22
CA TYR A 278 16.50 -1.67 -17.27
C TYR A 278 16.03 -0.44 -16.48
N LEU A 279 16.96 0.40 -16.01
CA LEU A 279 16.61 1.63 -15.29
C LEU A 279 15.86 2.58 -16.22
N VAL A 280 14.70 3.07 -15.78
CA VAL A 280 13.79 3.96 -16.54
C VAL A 280 13.86 5.39 -16.01
N TYR A 281 13.95 5.54 -14.69
CA TYR A 281 14.04 6.82 -13.99
C TYR A 281 15.29 6.86 -13.11
N LEU A 282 16.08 7.92 -13.28
CA LEU A 282 17.22 8.23 -12.42
C LEU A 282 17.21 9.72 -12.03
N ASN A 283 17.35 9.99 -10.73
CA ASN A 283 17.49 11.35 -10.21
C ASN A 283 18.85 11.54 -9.55
N LEU A 284 19.70 12.38 -10.16
CA LEU A 284 21.04 12.78 -9.70
C LEU A 284 21.09 14.25 -9.27
N SER A 285 19.93 14.87 -9.04
CA SER A 285 19.86 16.26 -8.60
C SER A 285 20.65 16.45 -7.30
N TRP A 286 21.47 17.49 -7.21
CA TRP A 286 22.31 17.80 -6.05
C TRP A 286 23.39 16.75 -5.72
N CYS A 287 23.75 15.89 -6.67
CA CYS A 287 24.94 15.04 -6.60
C CYS A 287 26.20 15.84 -7.00
N VAL A 288 26.77 16.58 -6.05
CA VAL A 288 27.82 17.58 -6.31
C VAL A 288 29.18 17.02 -6.75
N ARG A 289 29.40 15.70 -6.65
CA ARG A 289 30.65 15.03 -7.03
C ARG A 289 30.54 14.24 -8.35
N VAL A 290 29.37 14.27 -8.99
CA VAL A 290 29.12 13.66 -10.30
C VAL A 290 29.55 14.62 -11.40
N THR A 291 30.23 14.10 -12.42
CA THR A 291 30.64 14.85 -13.61
C THR A 291 30.06 14.23 -14.87
N ASP A 292 30.36 14.83 -16.03
CA ASP A 292 29.98 14.32 -17.33
C ASP A 292 30.50 12.90 -17.59
N ALA A 293 31.61 12.48 -16.96
CA ALA A 293 32.13 11.13 -17.08
C ALA A 293 31.15 10.08 -16.51
N GLY A 294 30.61 10.33 -15.32
CA GLY A 294 29.61 9.46 -14.71
C GLY A 294 28.28 9.48 -15.45
N VAL A 295 27.84 10.65 -15.93
CA VAL A 295 26.62 10.77 -16.74
C VAL A 295 26.76 10.06 -18.09
N THR A 296 27.94 10.12 -18.72
CA THR A 296 28.24 9.37 -19.96
C THR A 296 28.14 7.87 -19.70
N ALA A 297 28.70 7.38 -18.60
CA ALA A 297 28.57 5.96 -18.23
C ALA A 297 27.10 5.52 -18.06
N ILE A 298 26.25 6.36 -17.45
CA ILE A 298 24.81 6.11 -17.36
C ILE A 298 24.16 6.07 -18.75
N ALA A 299 24.49 7.01 -19.63
CA ALA A 299 23.92 7.05 -20.99
C ALA A 299 24.32 5.82 -21.82
N GLU A 300 25.52 5.29 -21.62
CA GLU A 300 26.01 4.08 -22.30
C GLU A 300 25.42 2.78 -21.72
N GLY A 301 25.27 2.70 -20.40
CA GLY A 301 24.84 1.47 -19.72
C GLY A 301 23.32 1.32 -19.51
N CYS A 302 22.64 2.41 -19.11
CA CYS A 302 21.21 2.40 -18.82
C CYS A 302 20.37 2.63 -20.10
N THR A 303 20.37 1.64 -20.99
CA THR A 303 19.75 1.75 -22.33
C THR A 303 18.23 1.94 -22.33
N CYS A 304 17.55 1.66 -21.21
CA CYS A 304 16.10 1.86 -21.05
C CYS A 304 15.73 3.19 -20.35
N LEU A 305 16.70 4.08 -20.11
CA LEU A 305 16.47 5.30 -19.36
C LEU A 305 15.59 6.28 -20.14
N GLU A 306 14.44 6.62 -19.59
CA GLU A 306 13.49 7.57 -20.18
C GLU A 306 13.59 8.94 -19.52
N LEU A 307 13.93 8.99 -18.23
CA LEU A 307 13.97 10.22 -17.46
C LEU A 307 15.22 10.28 -16.57
N LEU A 308 16.07 11.25 -16.88
CA LEU A 308 17.24 11.63 -16.09
C LEU A 308 17.06 13.04 -15.52
N ARG A 309 17.13 13.21 -14.20
CA ARG A 309 17.16 14.53 -13.56
C ARG A 309 18.56 14.85 -13.06
N CYS A 310 19.15 15.92 -13.59
CA CYS A 310 20.45 16.44 -13.15
C CYS A 310 20.33 17.94 -12.86
N HIS A 311 19.86 18.30 -11.66
CA HIS A 311 20.09 19.67 -11.16
C HIS A 311 21.45 19.73 -10.48
N MET A 312 22.48 20.09 -11.24
CA MET A 312 23.80 20.42 -10.68
C MET A 312 23.84 21.91 -10.38
N THR A 313 24.28 22.29 -9.17
CA THR A 313 24.60 23.69 -8.88
C THR A 313 25.69 24.14 -9.85
N ILE A 314 25.35 25.09 -10.71
CA ILE A 314 26.33 25.82 -11.51
C ILE A 314 27.19 26.58 -10.49
N SER A 315 28.39 26.07 -10.23
CA SER A 315 29.44 26.86 -9.60
C SER A 315 29.84 27.93 -10.60
N LEU A 316 29.32 29.15 -10.44
CA LEU A 316 29.83 30.35 -11.11
C LEU A 316 31.20 30.72 -10.55
#